data_AF-A0A5K1A460-F1
#
_entry.id   AF-A0A5K1A460-F1
#
_cell.length_a   1.000
_cell.length_b   1.000
_cell.length_c   1.000
_cell.angle_alpha   90.00
_cell.angle_beta   90.00
_cell.angle_gamma   90.00
#
_symmetry.space_group_name_H-M   'P 1'
#
loop_
_entity.id
_entity.type
_entity.pdbx_description
1 polymer ?
#
loop_
_entity_poly.entity_id
_entity_poly.type
_entity_poly.pdbx_seq_one_letter_code
_entity_poly.pdbx_strand_id
1 'polypeptide(L)' 'DTVGEWVRCNAAVNYTKEVTSTILYHRNLTTRGYPALIY' A
#
# COMPACT_ATOMS: atom_id res chain seq x y z
N ASP A 1 -12.95 17.34 -24.38
CA ASP A 1 -12.71 16.43 -23.25
C ASP A 1 -11.78 17.04 -22.24
N THR A 2 -12.28 17.41 -21.05
CA THR A 2 -11.43 17.89 -19.97
C THR A 2 -11.10 16.72 -19.05
N VAL A 3 -9.83 16.34 -18.98
CA VAL A 3 -9.31 15.57 -17.85
C VAL A 3 -9.58 16.42 -16.60
N GLY A 4 -10.35 15.91 -15.64
CA GLY A 4 -10.77 16.66 -14.46
C GLY A 4 -9.61 17.26 -13.64
N GLU A 5 -9.92 18.14 -12.71
CA GLU A 5 -8.91 18.74 -11.83
C GLU A 5 -8.13 17.66 -11.06
N TRP A 6 -6.82 17.86 -10.95
CA TRP A 6 -5.97 16.94 -10.18
C TRP A 6 -6.30 17.05 -8.70
N VAL A 7 -6.64 15.92 -8.09
CA VAL A 7 -6.90 15.79 -6.65
C VAL A 7 -5.87 14.87 -6.02
N ARG A 8 -5.35 15.25 -4.84
CA ARG A 8 -4.27 14.51 -4.16
C ARG A 8 -4.69 13.11 -3.74
N CYS A 9 -5.86 12.99 -3.10
CA CYS A 9 -6.43 11.71 -2.66
C CYS A 9 -7.93 11.73 -2.96
N ASN A 10 -8.44 10.66 -3.57
CA ASN A 10 -9.87 10.51 -3.80
C ASN A 10 -10.53 9.82 -2.61
N ALA A 11 -11.23 10.60 -1.77
CA ALA A 11 -11.94 10.07 -0.61
C ALA A 11 -13.16 9.20 -0.96
N ALA A 12 -13.60 9.20 -2.22
CA ALA A 12 -14.68 8.32 -2.68
C ALA A 12 -14.24 6.87 -2.93
N VAL A 13 -12.93 6.57 -2.84
CA VAL A 13 -12.43 5.21 -2.97
C VAL A 13 -12.58 4.50 -1.63
N ASN A 14 -13.54 3.58 -1.56
CA ASN A 14 -13.75 2.75 -0.38
C ASN A 14 -12.69 1.66 -0.29
N TYR A 15 -12.16 1.44 0.91
CA TYR A 15 -11.31 0.28 1.19
C TYR A 15 -12.14 -1.00 1.04
N THR A 16 -11.63 -1.93 0.23
CA THR A 16 -12.28 -3.24 0.01
C THR A 16 -11.90 -4.27 1.07
N LYS A 17 -10.78 -4.04 1.76
CA LYS A 17 -10.24 -4.95 2.76
C LYS A 17 -9.26 -4.25 3.68
N GLU A 18 -9.36 -4.58 4.96
CA GLU A 18 -8.38 -4.22 5.98
C GLU A 18 -7.28 -5.29 6.09
N VAL A 19 -6.03 -4.84 6.19
CA VAL A 19 -4.88 -5.73 6.40
C VAL A 19 -4.52 -5.69 7.88
N THR A 20 -4.80 -6.79 8.59
CA THR A 20 -4.59 -6.87 10.04
C THR A 20 -3.13 -7.00 10.45
N SER A 21 -2.28 -7.58 9.60
CA SER A 21 -0.84 -7.67 9.86
C SER A 21 -0.04 -7.89 8.58
N THR A 22 1.12 -7.26 8.48
CA THR A 22 2.09 -7.42 7.40
C THR A 22 3.37 -8.12 7.85
N ILE A 23 3.46 -8.52 9.13
CA ILE A 23 4.70 -9.07 9.73
C ILE A 23 5.15 -10.33 8.98
N LEU A 24 4.23 -11.27 8.76
CA LEU A 24 4.55 -12.52 8.05
C LEU A 24 4.97 -12.27 6.60
N TYR A 25 4.39 -11.24 5.97
CA TYR A 25 4.73 -10.86 4.61
C TYR A 25 6.16 -10.30 4.53
N HIS A 26 6.49 -9.34 5.41
CA HIS A 26 7.85 -8.81 5.51
C HIS A 26 8.86 -9.90 5.88
N ARG A 27 8.51 -10.83 6.79
CA ARG A 27 9.36 -11.98 7.13
C ARG A 27 9.65 -12.85 5.92
N ASN A 28 8.66 -13.14 5.07
CA ASN A 28 8.87 -13.94 3.87
C ASN A 28 9.85 -13.24 2.91
N LEU A 29 9.68 -11.93 2.73
CA LEU A 29 10.59 -11.13 1.89
C LEU A 29 12.01 -11.10 2.44
N THR A 30 12.19 -10.91 3.74
CA THR A 30 13.53 -10.89 4.35
C THR A 30 14.19 -12.26 4.31
N THR A 31 13.45 -13.36 4.49
CA THR A 31 14.00 -14.72 4.34
C THR A 31 14.47 -15.03 2.93
N ARG A 32 13.94 -14.33 1.92
CA ARG A 32 14.39 -14.43 0.52
C ARG A 32 15.56 -13.50 0.20
N GLY A 33 16.04 -12.74 1.19
CA GLY A 33 17.15 -11.79 1.04
C GLY A 33 16.74 -10.39 0.57
N TYR A 34 15.43 -10.07 0.52
CA TYR A 34 14.99 -8.72 0.15
C TYR A 34 15.11 -7.77 1.35
N PRO A 35 15.85 -6.66 1.22
CA PRO A 35 15.97 -5.67 2.29
C PRO A 35 14.69 -4.86 2.43
N ALA A 36 14.35 -4.46 3.66
CA ALA A 36 13.26 -3.56 3.96
C ALA A 36 13.81 -2.28 4.61
N LEU A 37 13.39 -1.12 4.10
CA LEU A 37 13.63 0.18 4.72
C LEU A 37 12.33 0.65 5.37
N ILE A 38 12.37 0.96 6.66
CA ILE A 38 11.23 1.42 7.45
C ILE A 38 11.61 2.78 8.02
N TYR A 39 10.80 3.81 7.77
CA TYR A 39 11.02 5.21 8.18
C TYR A 39 9.77 5.82 8.81
#